data_AF-A0A0D0JTU9-F1
#
_entry.id   AF-A0A0D0JTU9-F1
#
_cell.length_a   1.000
_cell.length_b   1.000
_cell.length_c   1.000
_cell.angle_alpha   90.00
_cell.angle_beta   90.00
_cell.angle_gamma   90.00
#
_symmetry.space_group_name_H-M   'P 1'
#
loop_
_entity.id
_entity.type
_entity.pdbx_description
1 polymer ?
#
loop_
_entity_poly.entity_id
_entity_poly.type
_entity_poly.pdbx_seq_one_letter_code
_entity_poly.pdbx_strand_id
1 'polypeptide(L)'
;MSDQTQLPDAAHALAYMGKTVLVELQWDDEPRSYWYRVHVVGVVLPMAGVFDEAYFMTKAVDDPSPYPEELFFSDIRSIRAIRH
;
A
#
# COMPACT_ATOMS: atom_id res chain seq x y z
N MET A 1 11.34 -19.76 -9.23
CA MET A 1 10.37 -20.02 -8.15
C MET A 1 9.67 -18.71 -7.92
N SER A 2 8.51 -18.52 -8.56
CA SER A 2 7.72 -17.31 -8.39
C SER A 2 7.08 -17.39 -7.01
N ASP A 3 7.64 -16.67 -6.05
CA ASP A 3 6.97 -16.38 -4.79
C ASP A 3 5.79 -15.49 -5.16
N GLN A 4 4.61 -16.08 -5.34
CA GLN A 4 3.40 -15.31 -5.55
C GLN A 4 3.09 -14.66 -4.21
N THR A 5 3.56 -13.42 -4.04
CA THR A 5 3.07 -12.52 -3.00
C THR A 5 1.56 -12.49 -3.14
N GLN A 6 0.88 -13.22 -2.26
CA GLN A 6 -0.57 -13.35 -2.31
C GLN A 6 -1.12 -11.94 -2.15
N LEU A 7 -1.68 -11.38 -3.24
CA LEU A 7 -2.35 -10.09 -3.23
C LEU A 7 -3.24 -10.05 -1.98
N PRO A 8 -3.14 -9.03 -1.11
CA PRO A 8 -4.05 -8.93 0.02
C PRO A 8 -5.46 -9.00 -0.57
N ASP A 9 -6.25 -9.95 -0.09
CA ASP A 9 -7.61 -10.07 -0.61
C ASP A 9 -8.31 -8.71 -0.45
N ALA A 10 -9.22 -8.39 -1.37
CA ALA A 10 -9.86 -7.09 -1.38
C ALA A 10 -10.48 -6.74 -0.01
N ALA A 11 -10.99 -7.72 0.75
CA ALA A 11 -11.54 -7.49 2.08
C ALA A 11 -10.48 -7.09 3.11
N HIS A 12 -9.28 -7.67 3.06
CA HIS A 12 -8.14 -7.28 3.89
C HIS A 12 -7.65 -5.86 3.55
N ALA A 13 -7.60 -5.51 2.26
CA ALA A 13 -7.23 -4.15 1.86
C ALA A 13 -8.26 -3.11 2.34
N LEU A 14 -9.56 -3.40 2.18
CA LEU A 14 -10.64 -2.55 2.66
C LEU A 14 -10.60 -2.34 4.18
N ALA A 15 -10.09 -3.30 4.95
CA ALA A 15 -9.94 -3.17 6.39
C ALA A 15 -8.96 -2.06 6.82
N TYR A 16 -8.10 -1.57 5.92
CA TYR A 16 -7.18 -0.46 6.18
C TYR A 16 -7.75 0.91 5.78
N MET A 17 -8.86 0.96 5.05
CA MET A 17 -9.45 2.21 4.58
C MET A 17 -9.80 3.16 5.73
N GLY A 18 -9.43 4.43 5.59
CA GLY A 18 -9.65 5.46 6.60
C GLY A 18 -8.72 5.37 7.82
N LYS A 19 -7.74 4.45 7.83
CA LYS A 19 -6.80 4.30 8.94
C LYS A 19 -5.45 4.95 8.63
N THR A 20 -4.77 5.37 9.68
CA THR A 20 -3.32 5.58 9.62
C THR A 20 -2.64 4.22 9.77
N VAL A 21 -1.70 3.93 8.87
CA VAL A 21 -0.94 2.69 8.85
C VAL A 21 0.55 2.97 8.88
N LEU A 22 1.29 2.05 9.48
CA LEU A 22 2.72 1.93 9.28
C LEU A 22 2.94 0.85 8.22
N VAL A 23 3.63 1.21 7.14
CA VAL A 23 3.94 0.31 6.02
C VAL A 23 5.45 0.17 5.87
N GLU A 24 5.89 -1.06 5.64
CA GLU A 24 7.24 -1.40 5.24
C GLU A 24 7.25 -1.65 3.74
N LEU A 25 8.08 -0.89 3.02
CA LEU A 25 8.27 -1.02 1.58
C LEU A 25 9.62 -1.63 1.25
N GLN A 26 9.67 -2.40 0.17
CA GLN A 26 10.90 -2.89 -0.42
C GLN A 26 10.79 -2.82 -1.94
N TRP A 27 11.74 -2.12 -2.55
CA TRP A 27 11.91 -2.10 -4.01
C TRP A 27 13.07 -3.01 -4.40
N ASP A 28 12.95 -3.67 -5.55
CA ASP A 28 13.94 -4.63 -6.04
C ASP A 28 15.35 -4.04 -6.16
N ASP A 29 15.43 -2.74 -6.48
CA ASP A 29 16.69 -2.02 -6.64
C ASP A 29 17.27 -1.45 -5.33
N GLU A 30 16.55 -1.59 -4.21
CA GLU A 30 16.95 -1.02 -2.92
C GLU A 30 17.35 -2.09 -1.89
N PRO A 31 18.58 -2.03 -1.34
CA PRO A 31 19.08 -3.06 -0.43
C PRO A 31 18.43 -3.04 0.96
N ARG A 32 17.59 -2.04 1.27
CA ARG A 32 16.97 -1.86 2.58
C ARG A 32 15.50 -1.54 2.43
N SER A 33 14.71 -2.04 3.37
CA SER A 33 13.30 -1.67 3.49
C SER A 33 13.13 -0.29 4.13
N TYR A 34 12.09 0.42 3.71
CA TYR A 34 11.72 1.74 4.21
C TYR A 34 10.40 1.68 4.96
N TRP A 35 10.28 2.48 6.02
CA TRP A 35 9.09 2.53 6.85
C TRP A 35 8.39 3.87 6.71
N TYR A 36 7.13 3.85 6.28
CA TYR A 36 6.31 5.04 6.08
C TYR A 36 5.07 5.03 6.96
N ARG A 37 4.68 6.21 7.46
CA ARG A 37 3.38 6.43 8.11
C ARG A 37 2.49 7.14 7.12
N VAL A 38 1.40 6.50 6.73
CA VAL A 38 0.48 7.02 5.72
C VAL A 38 -0.97 6.85 6.14
N HIS A 39 -1.84 7.72 5.66
CA HIS A 39 -3.29 7.57 5.71
C HIS A 39 -3.77 6.83 4.48
N VAL A 40 -4.55 5.77 4.64
CA VAL A 40 -5.19 5.08 3.51
C VAL A 40 -6.52 5.76 3.20
N VAL A 41 -6.63 6.36 2.01
CA VAL A 41 -7.82 7.11 1.58
C VAL A 41 -8.59 6.42 0.47
N GLY A 42 -8.00 5.40 -0.17
CA GLY A 42 -8.66 4.63 -1.21
C GLY A 42 -7.94 3.32 -1.50
N VAL A 43 -8.60 2.45 -2.27
CA VAL A 43 -8.08 1.17 -2.76
C VAL A 43 -8.44 1.07 -4.24
N VAL A 44 -7.45 0.73 -5.07
CA VAL A 44 -7.66 0.31 -6.46
C VAL A 44 -7.48 -1.20 -6.53
N LEU A 45 -8.49 -1.88 -7.04
CA LEU A 45 -8.50 -3.33 -7.22
C LEU A 45 -8.15 -3.66 -8.68
N PRO A 46 -7.51 -4.82 -8.94
CA PRO A 46 -7.15 -5.20 -10.28
C PRO A 46 -8.42 -5.50 -11.08
N MET A 47 -8.42 -5.08 -12.34
CA MET A 47 -9.50 -5.29 -13.30
C MET A 47 -8.93 -5.96 -14.55
N ALA A 48 -9.26 -7.24 -14.72
CA ALA A 48 -8.75 -8.06 -15.80
C ALA A 48 -8.97 -7.40 -17.19
N GLY A 49 -7.88 -7.24 -17.93
CA GLY A 49 -7.88 -6.62 -19.26
C GLY A 49 -7.94 -5.09 -19.26
N VAL A 50 -7.86 -4.45 -18.09
CA VAL A 50 -7.81 -2.98 -17.93
C VAL A 50 -6.56 -2.58 -17.15
N PHE A 51 -6.38 -3.12 -15.95
CA PHE A 51 -5.23 -2.84 -15.09
C PHE A 51 -5.05 -3.97 -14.08
N ASP A 52 -3.91 -4.64 -14.12
CA ASP A 52 -3.71 -5.91 -13.38
C ASP A 52 -3.10 -5.73 -11.99
N GLU A 53 -2.78 -4.49 -11.61
CA GLU A 53 -2.18 -4.18 -10.33
C GLU A 53 -3.20 -3.65 -9.32
N ALA A 54 -2.85 -3.79 -8.05
CA ALA A 54 -3.66 -3.36 -6.93
C ALA A 54 -2.80 -2.47 -6.02
N TYR A 55 -3.40 -1.37 -5.54
CA TYR A 55 -2.67 -0.40 -4.73
C TYR A 55 -3.59 0.35 -3.78
N PHE A 56 -3.00 0.90 -2.72
CA PHE A 56 -3.67 1.91 -1.89
C PHE A 56 -3.48 3.29 -2.51
N MET A 57 -4.49 4.14 -2.38
CA MET A 57 -4.28 5.59 -2.45
C MET A 57 -3.94 6.07 -1.04
N THR A 58 -2.78 6.68 -0.87
CA THR A 58 -2.25 7.03 0.45
C THR A 58 -1.77 8.47 0.54
N LYS A 59 -1.83 9.02 1.76
CA LYS A 59 -1.28 10.33 2.07
C LYS A 59 -0.25 10.21 3.17
N ALA A 60 1.00 10.56 2.91
CA ALA A 60 2.01 10.62 3.97
C ALA A 60 1.63 11.69 5.01
N VAL A 61 1.81 11.34 6.29
CA VAL A 61 1.37 12.17 7.43
C VAL A 61 1.99 13.58 7.41
N ASP A 62 3.22 13.68 6.93
CA ASP A 62 4.03 14.91 6.96
C ASP A 62 4.22 15.51 5.55
N ASP A 63 3.48 15.04 4.54
CA ASP A 63 3.65 15.46 3.15
C ASP A 63 2.70 16.62 2.77
N PRO A 64 3.23 17.79 2.35
CA PRO A 64 2.43 18.97 2.01
C PRO A 64 1.69 18.85 0.67
N SER A 65 1.92 17.81 -0.14
CA SER A 65 1.22 17.64 -1.42
C SER A 65 -0.31 17.63 -1.19
N PRO A 66 -1.13 18.25 -2.06
CA PRO A 66 -2.58 18.25 -1.88
C PRO A 66 -3.22 16.91 -2.26
N TYR A 67 -2.50 16.01 -2.94
CA TYR A 67 -3.05 14.78 -3.49
C TYR A 67 -2.48 13.53 -2.79
N PRO A 68 -3.26 12.44 -2.75
CA PRO A 68 -2.74 11.12 -2.37
C PRO A 68 -1.91 10.51 -3.51
N GLU A 69 -1.00 9.61 -3.15
CA GLU A 69 -0.11 8.88 -4.04
C GLU A 69 -0.41 7.38 -4.02
N GLU A 70 0.01 6.71 -5.09
CA GLU A 70 -0.16 5.26 -5.28
C GLU A 70 0.84 4.50 -4.40
N LEU A 71 0.36 3.44 -3.75
CA LEU A 71 1.17 2.53 -2.95
C LEU A 71 0.87 1.09 -3.36
N PHE A 72 1.68 0.57 -4.28
CA PHE A 72 1.50 -0.74 -4.90
C PHE A 72 1.65 -1.87 -3.90
N PHE A 73 0.75 -2.86 -3.98
CA PHE A 73 0.79 -4.01 -3.07
C PHE A 73 2.03 -4.88 -3.28
N SER A 74 2.61 -4.87 -4.49
CA SER A 74 3.89 -5.53 -4.81
C SER A 74 5.04 -5.04 -3.93
N ASP A 75 5.00 -3.75 -3.56
CA ASP A 75 6.09 -3.10 -2.85
C ASP A 75 5.92 -3.23 -1.33
N ILE A 76 4.74 -3.65 -0.87
CA ILE A 76 4.41 -3.76 0.56
C ILE A 76 4.93 -5.09 1.11
N ARG A 77 5.94 -4.97 1.97
CA ARG A 77 6.47 -6.10 2.73
C ARG A 77 5.65 -6.38 3.99
N SER A 78 5.21 -5.33 4.69
CA SER A 78 4.33 -5.45 5.84
C SER A 78 3.48 -4.20 6.05
N ILE A 79 2.28 -4.36 6.61
CA ILE A 79 1.37 -3.26 6.91
C ILE A 79 0.66 -3.52 8.25
N ARG A 80 0.51 -2.46 9.04
CA ARG A 80 -0.33 -2.49 10.25
C ARG A 80 -1.02 -1.16 10.50
N ALA A 81 -2.27 -1.23 10.96
CA ALA A 81 -2.96 -0.05 11.46
C ALA A 81 -2.32 0.40 12.78
N ILE A 82 -2.07 1.70 12.90
CA ILE A 82 -1.60 2.32 14.14
C ILE A 82 -2.73 3.17 14.71
N ARG A 83 -2.91 3.09 16.03
CA ARG A 83 -3.83 3.97 16.76
C ARG A 83 -3.08 5.23 17.17
N HIS A 84 -3.72 6.37 16.99
CA HIS A 84 -3.31 7.62 17.65
C HIS A 84 -3.71 7.57 19.12
#